data_AF-A0A2E4I6D6-F1
#
_entry.id   AF-A0A2E4I6D6-F1
#
_cell.length_a   1.000
_cell.length_b   1.000
_cell.length_c   1.000
_cell.angle_alpha   90.00
_cell.angle_beta   90.00
_cell.angle_gamma   90.00
#
_symmetry.space_group_name_H-M   'P 1'
#
loop_
_entity.id
_entity.type
_entity.pdbx_description
1 polymer ?
#
loop_
_entity_poly.entity_id
_entity_poly.type
_entity_poly.pdbx_seq_one_letter_code
_entity_poly.pdbx_strand_id
1 'polypeptide(L)'
;MTNTPLTEENEVIDVTRIMSMIPHRYPFLLVDRICEIRSDHSAVSLKNVTYNEPFFQGHFPSTPVMPGVLIIEAMAQTSALLVVHTLGREANGKLVYFMSIDGARFRKPVIPGDQLQIQAVKRQNRGNVWKFACKAMVGDGLVAEAIITAMISDSEAGKK
;
A
#
# COMPACT_ATOMS: atom_id res chain seq x y z
N MET A 1 -20.71 -14.58 -24.65
CA MET A 1 -19.36 -14.31 -24.12
C MET A 1 -18.92 -12.96 -24.65
N THR A 2 -19.26 -11.88 -23.96
CA THR A 2 -18.86 -10.53 -24.33
C THR A 2 -17.49 -10.28 -23.73
N ASN A 3 -16.48 -10.29 -24.61
CA ASN A 3 -15.10 -9.94 -24.29
C ASN A 3 -15.04 -8.43 -24.07
N THR A 4 -15.27 -7.98 -22.83
CA THR A 4 -15.04 -6.58 -22.44
C THR A 4 -13.53 -6.35 -22.45
N PRO A 5 -13.00 -5.37 -23.21
CA PRO A 5 -11.58 -5.07 -23.15
C PRO A 5 -11.28 -4.61 -21.72
N LEU A 6 -10.31 -5.25 -21.06
CA LEU A 6 -9.69 -4.68 -19.87
C LEU A 6 -9.02 -3.38 -20.31
N THR A 7 -9.66 -2.25 -20.08
CA THR A 7 -9.08 -0.93 -20.36
C THR A 7 -7.84 -0.79 -19.49
N GLU A 8 -6.67 -0.81 -20.13
CA GLU A 8 -5.36 -0.48 -19.54
C GLU A 8 -5.28 1.02 -19.22
N GLU A 9 -6.23 1.55 -18.43
CA GLU A 9 -6.16 2.92 -17.96
C GLU A 9 -5.21 2.95 -16.75
N ASN A 10 -4.00 3.46 -16.97
CA ASN A 10 -3.12 3.88 -15.89
C ASN A 10 -3.74 5.10 -15.18
N GLU A 11 -4.63 4.83 -14.23
CA GLU A 11 -5.27 5.85 -13.41
C GLU A 11 -4.29 6.34 -12.31
N VAL A 12 -4.14 7.66 -12.20
CA VAL A 12 -3.42 8.31 -11.10
C VAL A 12 -4.44 8.70 -10.02
N ILE A 13 -4.19 8.29 -8.77
CA ILE A 13 -5.10 8.55 -7.65
C ILE A 13 -4.39 9.42 -6.60
N ASP A 14 -4.98 10.57 -6.29
CA ASP A 14 -4.47 11.49 -5.26
C ASP A 14 -4.85 11.08 -3.83
N VAL A 15 -4.27 11.79 -2.85
CA VAL A 15 -4.48 11.53 -1.42
C VAL A 15 -5.95 11.70 -1.00
N THR A 16 -6.68 12.66 -1.58
CA THR A 16 -8.09 12.90 -1.24
C THR A 16 -8.94 11.69 -1.64
N ARG A 17 -8.69 11.13 -2.82
CA ARG A 17 -9.36 9.92 -3.27
C ARG A 17 -8.90 8.70 -2.46
N ILE A 18 -7.61 8.55 -2.15
CA ILE A 18 -7.10 7.49 -1.25
C ILE A 18 -7.82 7.51 0.10
N MET A 19 -7.99 8.67 0.72
CA MET A 19 -8.69 8.82 2.01
C MET A 19 -10.16 8.38 1.93
N SER A 20 -10.81 8.48 0.76
CA SER A 20 -12.17 7.96 0.54
C SER A 20 -12.21 6.44 0.32
N MET A 21 -11.10 5.84 -0.11
CA MET A 21 -11.01 4.40 -0.42
C MET A 21 -10.67 3.57 0.82
N ILE A 22 -9.72 4.03 1.63
CA ILE A 22 -9.24 3.30 2.82
C ILE A 22 -9.46 4.10 4.12
N PRO A 23 -9.65 3.41 5.25
CA PRO A 23 -10.00 4.05 6.52
C PRO A 23 -8.82 4.72 7.24
N HIS A 24 -7.58 4.44 6.83
CA HIS A 24 -6.36 4.96 7.47
C HIS A 24 -6.33 6.49 7.49
N ARG A 25 -5.90 7.07 8.62
CA ARG A 25 -5.73 8.52 8.83
C ARG A 25 -4.42 8.77 9.56
N TYR A 26 -4.01 10.04 9.67
CA TYR A 26 -2.83 10.42 10.44
C TYR A 26 -2.85 9.82 11.86
N PRO A 27 -1.72 9.28 12.37
CA PRO A 27 -0.38 9.23 11.76
C PRO A 27 -0.08 7.95 10.95
N PHE A 28 -1.12 7.23 10.48
CA PHE A 28 -0.99 5.87 9.93
C PHE A 28 -1.51 5.71 8.49
N LEU A 29 -1.85 6.79 7.79
CA LEU A 29 -1.99 6.77 6.33
C LEU A 29 -0.62 7.02 5.72
N LEU A 30 -0.06 6.02 5.04
CA LEU A 30 1.35 6.01 4.58
C LEU A 30 1.49 5.97 3.06
N VAL A 31 0.42 6.23 2.32
CA VAL A 31 0.41 6.29 0.85
C VAL A 31 -0.09 7.67 0.44
N ASP A 32 0.75 8.42 -0.27
CA ASP A 32 0.45 9.79 -0.70
C ASP A 32 -0.27 9.82 -2.06
N ARG A 33 0.06 8.87 -2.93
CA ARG A 33 -0.43 8.81 -4.31
C ARG A 33 -0.36 7.39 -4.86
N ILE A 34 -1.33 7.01 -5.70
CA ILE A 34 -1.18 5.89 -6.63
C ILE A 34 -0.74 6.46 -7.99
N CYS A 35 0.41 6.01 -8.47
CA CYS A 35 0.97 6.41 -9.76
C CYS A 35 0.41 5.57 -10.92
N GLU A 36 0.16 4.28 -10.67
CA GLU A 36 -0.41 3.35 -11.64
C GLU A 36 -1.29 2.34 -10.92
N ILE A 37 -2.41 1.97 -11.52
CA ILE A 37 -3.27 0.91 -10.99
C ILE A 37 -3.90 0.13 -12.14
N ARG A 38 -3.87 -1.20 -12.03
CA ARG A 38 -4.46 -2.13 -12.98
C ARG A 38 -5.36 -3.06 -12.20
N SER A 39 -6.66 -2.92 -12.40
CA SER A 39 -7.67 -3.69 -11.67
C SER A 39 -7.38 -5.19 -11.74
N ASP A 40 -7.55 -5.86 -10.61
CA ASP A 40 -7.27 -7.28 -10.39
C ASP A 40 -5.84 -7.75 -10.71
N HIS A 41 -4.88 -6.83 -10.87
CA HIS A 41 -3.52 -7.17 -11.28
C HIS A 41 -2.44 -6.52 -10.42
N SER A 42 -2.30 -5.20 -10.44
CA SER A 42 -1.17 -4.52 -9.80
C SER A 42 -1.43 -3.06 -9.49
N ALA A 43 -0.70 -2.51 -8.53
CA ALA A 43 -0.67 -1.08 -8.25
C ALA A 43 0.76 -0.62 -7.94
N VAL A 44 1.04 0.64 -8.28
CA VAL A 44 2.27 1.35 -7.94
C VAL A 44 1.89 2.60 -7.18
N SER A 45 2.36 2.74 -5.95
CA SER A 45 2.13 3.90 -5.11
C SER A 45 3.42 4.63 -4.77
N LEU A 46 3.27 5.83 -4.22
CA LEU A 46 4.34 6.67 -3.74
C LEU A 46 4.06 7.09 -2.30
N LYS A 47 5.08 6.97 -1.46
CA LYS A 47 5.18 7.60 -0.15
C LYS A 47 6.41 8.52 -0.15
N ASN A 48 6.21 9.80 0.06
CA ASN A 48 7.31 10.71 0.36
C ASN A 48 7.76 10.48 1.80
N VAL A 49 9.07 10.53 2.01
CA VAL A 49 9.67 10.37 3.33
C VAL A 49 10.25 11.71 3.74
N THR A 50 9.72 12.31 4.81
CA THR A 50 10.15 13.63 5.29
C THR A 50 10.51 13.58 6.76
N TYR A 51 11.51 14.35 7.16
CA TYR A 51 11.93 14.40 8.57
C TYR A 51 10.79 14.86 9.50
N ASN A 52 9.82 15.61 8.96
CA ASN A 52 8.65 16.09 9.69
C ASN A 52 7.58 15.00 9.96
N GLU A 53 7.93 13.72 9.89
CA GLU A 53 7.04 12.61 10.28
C GLU A 53 7.27 12.23 11.76
N PRO A 54 6.21 11.90 12.51
CA PRO A 54 6.28 11.77 13.97
C PRO A 54 7.24 10.66 14.44
N PHE A 55 7.43 9.60 13.64
CA PHE A 55 8.29 8.48 14.03
C PHE A 55 9.79 8.81 13.99
N PHE A 56 10.23 9.84 13.27
CA PHE A 56 11.66 10.20 13.22
C PHE A 56 12.19 10.80 14.52
N GLN A 57 11.31 11.31 15.40
CA GLN A 57 11.68 11.75 16.74
C GLN A 57 12.29 10.62 17.57
N GLY A 58 11.84 9.38 17.33
CA GLY A 58 12.25 8.19 18.08
C GLY A 58 13.11 7.19 17.29
N HIS A 59 13.16 7.28 15.95
CA HIS A 59 13.79 6.26 15.12
C HIS A 59 14.74 6.86 14.07
N PHE A 60 15.93 7.33 14.43
CA PHE A 60 16.46 7.53 15.78
C PHE A 60 16.87 9.01 15.93
N PRO A 61 16.91 9.58 17.16
CA PRO A 61 17.10 11.03 17.38
C PRO A 61 18.25 11.71 16.61
N SER A 62 19.35 11.00 16.32
CA SER A 62 20.50 11.53 15.54
C SER A 62 20.71 10.84 14.19
N THR A 63 19.93 9.81 13.89
CA THR A 63 20.06 8.99 12.67
C THR A 63 18.65 8.63 12.21
N PRO A 64 17.93 9.56 11.55
CA PRO A 64 16.56 9.32 11.14
C PRO A 64 16.51 8.21 10.09
N VAL A 65 15.78 7.14 10.39
CA VAL A 65 15.56 5.99 9.52
C VAL A 65 14.07 5.65 9.56
N MET A 66 13.41 5.48 8.42
CA MET A 66 12.03 5.04 8.42
C MET A 66 11.95 3.60 8.99
N PRO A 67 11.12 3.34 10.01
CA PRO A 67 10.98 1.98 10.54
C PRO A 67 10.56 1.00 9.43
N GLY A 68 11.28 -0.12 9.29
CA GLY A 68 11.01 -1.09 8.23
C GLY A 68 9.58 -1.65 8.26
N VAL A 69 8.99 -1.78 9.45
CA VAL A 69 7.59 -2.19 9.62
C VAL A 69 6.59 -1.21 9.00
N LEU A 70 6.92 0.09 8.93
CA LEU A 70 6.07 1.08 8.26
C LEU A 70 6.20 1.01 6.73
N ILE A 71 7.31 0.49 6.20
CA ILE A 71 7.43 0.15 4.78
C ILE A 71 6.50 -1.02 4.46
N ILE A 72 6.47 -2.04 5.33
CA ILE A 72 5.51 -3.15 5.19
C ILE A 72 4.08 -2.64 5.25
N GLU A 73 3.74 -1.80 6.23
CA GLU A 73 2.41 -1.19 6.31
C GLU A 73 2.03 -0.43 5.04
N ALA A 74 2.94 0.36 4.45
CA ALA A 74 2.67 1.07 3.21
C ALA A 74 2.48 0.13 2.00
N MET A 75 3.22 -0.99 1.91
CA MET A 75 2.96 -2.07 0.93
C MET A 75 1.56 -2.65 1.09
N ALA A 76 1.16 -2.80 2.34
CA ALA A 76 -0.07 -3.42 2.73
C ALA A 76 -1.28 -2.50 2.43
N GLN A 77 -1.15 -1.20 2.67
CA GLN A 77 -2.12 -0.17 2.25
C GLN A 77 -2.21 -0.04 0.72
N THR A 78 -1.08 -0.13 0.01
CA THR A 78 -1.07 -0.15 -1.46
C THR A 78 -1.85 -1.35 -2.00
N SER A 79 -1.68 -2.52 -1.37
CA SER A 79 -2.44 -3.73 -1.70
C SER A 79 -3.94 -3.57 -1.40
N ALA A 80 -4.30 -2.93 -0.28
CA ALA A 80 -5.70 -2.63 0.06
C ALA A 80 -6.34 -1.67 -0.96
N LEU A 81 -5.61 -0.64 -1.42
CA LEU A 81 -6.08 0.28 -2.46
C LEU A 81 -6.33 -0.43 -3.79
N LEU A 82 -5.44 -1.35 -4.20
CA LEU A 82 -5.65 -2.20 -5.38
C LEU A 82 -6.93 -3.04 -5.26
N VAL A 83 -7.16 -3.62 -4.09
CA VAL A 83 -8.35 -4.42 -3.82
C VAL A 83 -9.63 -3.59 -3.89
N VAL A 84 -9.67 -2.45 -3.20
CA VAL A 84 -10.84 -1.55 -3.20
C VAL A 84 -11.12 -1.04 -4.61
N HIS A 85 -10.09 -0.69 -5.37
CA HIS A 85 -10.24 -0.31 -6.78
C HIS A 85 -10.85 -1.43 -7.61
N THR A 86 -10.33 -2.65 -7.45
CA THR A 86 -10.79 -3.85 -8.18
C THR A 86 -12.25 -4.20 -7.88
N LEU A 87 -12.67 -4.09 -6.62
CA LEU A 87 -14.04 -4.39 -6.22
C LEU A 87 -15.02 -3.22 -6.44
N GLY A 88 -14.51 -2.05 -6.79
CA GLY A 88 -15.31 -0.86 -7.07
C GLY A 88 -15.81 -0.13 -5.82
N ARG A 89 -16.72 0.82 -6.03
CA ARG A 89 -17.11 1.82 -5.01
C ARG A 89 -17.74 1.22 -3.74
N GLU A 90 -18.35 0.05 -3.83
CA GLU A 90 -18.96 -0.65 -2.69
C GLU A 90 -17.91 -1.18 -1.69
N ALA A 91 -16.64 -1.27 -2.09
CA ALA A 91 -15.55 -1.65 -1.20
C ALA A 91 -14.91 -0.45 -0.48
N ASN A 92 -15.28 0.79 -0.82
CA ASN A 92 -14.72 1.97 -0.16
C ASN A 92 -15.03 1.94 1.34
N GLY A 93 -14.01 2.16 2.17
CA GLY A 93 -14.16 2.21 3.63
C GLY A 93 -14.28 0.84 4.32
N LYS A 94 -14.33 -0.26 3.55
CA LYS A 94 -14.23 -1.61 4.11
C LYS A 94 -12.88 -1.80 4.81
N LEU A 95 -12.89 -2.52 5.92
CA LEU A 95 -11.69 -2.86 6.65
C LEU A 95 -10.90 -3.94 5.90
N VAL A 96 -9.59 -3.76 5.82
CA VAL A 96 -8.65 -4.76 5.31
C VAL A 96 -7.75 -5.16 6.46
N TYR A 97 -7.77 -6.45 6.81
CA TYR A 97 -6.96 -7.02 7.89
C TYR A 97 -5.78 -7.80 7.31
N PHE A 98 -4.56 -7.50 7.77
CA PHE A 98 -3.40 -8.32 7.44
C PHE A 98 -3.45 -9.65 8.18
N MET A 99 -3.22 -10.73 7.43
CA MET A 99 -3.22 -12.09 7.95
C MET A 99 -1.80 -12.63 8.09
N SER A 100 -0.94 -12.36 7.11
CA SER A 100 0.45 -12.83 7.14
C SER A 100 1.39 -11.96 6.32
N ILE A 101 2.65 -11.97 6.75
CA ILE A 101 3.79 -11.40 6.05
C ILE A 101 4.80 -12.53 5.91
N ASP A 102 5.24 -12.79 4.68
CA ASP A 102 6.20 -13.85 4.38
C ASP A 102 7.37 -13.30 3.57
N GLY A 103 8.57 -13.82 3.85
CA GLY A 103 9.80 -13.46 3.15
C GLY A 103 10.17 -11.97 3.20
N ALA A 104 9.76 -11.23 4.24
CA ALA A 104 10.10 -9.82 4.38
C ALA A 104 11.63 -9.62 4.45
N ARG A 105 12.18 -8.77 3.58
CA ARG A 105 13.60 -8.42 3.55
C ARG A 105 13.78 -6.91 3.47
N PHE A 106 14.67 -6.37 4.28
CA PHE A 106 15.09 -4.97 4.27
C PHE A 106 16.54 -4.91 3.82
N ARG A 107 16.79 -4.21 2.71
CA ARG A 107 18.08 -4.24 2.00
C ARG A 107 18.90 -2.99 2.24
N LYS A 108 18.23 -1.83 2.33
CA LYS A 108 18.85 -0.53 2.58
C LYS A 108 17.94 0.31 3.48
N PRO A 109 18.49 1.20 4.32
CA PRO A 109 17.68 2.14 5.08
C PRO A 109 16.97 3.10 4.12
N VAL A 110 15.77 3.53 4.52
CA VAL A 110 15.02 4.62 3.88
C VAL A 110 15.07 5.82 4.82
N ILE A 111 15.39 6.99 4.29
CA ILE A 111 15.71 8.19 5.09
C ILE A 111 14.89 9.41 4.62
N PRO A 112 14.81 10.48 5.41
CA PRO A 112 14.22 11.75 4.97
C PRO A 112 14.79 12.24 3.63
N GLY A 113 13.91 12.65 2.72
CA GLY A 113 14.25 13.05 1.35
C GLY A 113 13.98 11.97 0.31
N ASP A 114 13.85 10.69 0.73
CA ASP A 114 13.56 9.60 -0.19
C ASP A 114 12.12 9.66 -0.72
N GLN A 115 11.96 9.24 -1.97
CA GLN A 115 10.69 8.89 -2.58
C GLN A 115 10.56 7.37 -2.61
N LEU A 116 9.74 6.84 -1.69
CA LEU A 116 9.53 5.40 -1.55
C LEU A 116 8.41 4.97 -2.51
N GLN A 117 8.81 4.39 -3.64
CA GLN A 117 7.88 3.83 -4.62
C GLN A 117 7.57 2.38 -4.25
N ILE A 118 6.29 2.04 -4.17
CA ILE A 118 5.83 0.74 -3.72
C ILE A 118 5.06 0.06 -4.84
N GLN A 119 5.48 -1.14 -5.21
CA GLN A 119 4.83 -1.97 -6.21
C GLN A 119 4.13 -3.12 -5.49
N ALA A 120 2.84 -3.31 -5.74
CA ALA A 120 2.07 -4.46 -5.28
C ALA A 120 1.52 -5.22 -6.48
N VAL A 121 1.85 -6.50 -6.61
CA VAL A 121 1.35 -7.37 -7.69
C VAL A 121 0.55 -8.50 -7.07
N LYS A 122 -0.72 -8.62 -7.47
CA LYS A 122 -1.60 -9.72 -7.06
C LYS A 122 -0.96 -11.05 -7.49
N ARG A 123 -0.92 -12.01 -6.55
CA ARG A 123 -0.51 -13.39 -6.83
C ARG A 123 -1.71 -14.30 -6.99
N GLN A 124 -2.64 -14.21 -6.05
CA GLN A 124 -3.88 -14.99 -6.04
C GLN A 124 -4.87 -14.37 -5.07
N ASN A 125 -6.13 -14.75 -5.21
CA ASN A 125 -7.15 -14.53 -4.20
C ASN A 125 -8.07 -15.76 -4.12
N ARG A 126 -8.66 -15.99 -2.94
CA ARG A 126 -9.71 -16.99 -2.73
C ARG A 126 -10.77 -16.36 -1.83
N GLY A 127 -11.95 -16.10 -2.38
CA GLY A 127 -12.98 -15.33 -1.70
C GLY A 127 -12.47 -13.92 -1.35
N ASN A 128 -12.60 -13.54 -0.08
CA ASN A 128 -12.16 -12.24 0.44
C ASN A 128 -10.68 -12.21 0.90
N VAL A 129 -9.92 -13.29 0.72
CA VAL A 129 -8.50 -13.37 1.07
C VAL A 129 -7.63 -13.20 -0.17
N TRP A 130 -6.71 -12.25 -0.12
CA TRP A 130 -5.86 -11.83 -1.24
C TRP A 130 -4.39 -11.90 -0.86
N LYS A 131 -3.54 -12.27 -1.82
CA LYS A 131 -2.09 -12.40 -1.64
C LYS A 131 -1.34 -11.56 -2.68
N PHE A 132 -0.36 -10.78 -2.23
CA PHE A 132 0.40 -9.84 -3.04
C PHE A 132 1.90 -10.05 -2.88
N ALA A 133 2.65 -9.94 -3.96
CA ALA A 133 4.09 -9.72 -3.89
C ALA A 133 4.38 -8.23 -3.98
N CYS A 134 5.08 -7.72 -2.96
CA CYS A 134 5.35 -6.31 -2.82
C CYS A 134 6.85 -6.02 -2.87
N LYS A 135 7.20 -4.90 -3.49
CA LYS A 135 8.56 -4.34 -3.52
C LYS A 135 8.49 -2.86 -3.22
N ALA A 136 9.45 -2.36 -2.44
CA ALA A 136 9.65 -0.95 -2.22
C ALA A 136 11.01 -0.53 -2.78
N MET A 137 11.02 0.57 -3.52
CA MET A 137 12.12 1.09 -4.30
C MET A 137 12.40 2.54 -3.90
N VAL A 138 13.67 2.95 -3.93
CA VAL A 138 14.09 4.37 -3.91
C VAL A 138 14.98 4.57 -5.13
N GLY A 139 14.50 5.36 -6.10
CA GLY A 139 15.05 5.33 -7.47
C GLY A 139 15.04 3.90 -8.02
N ASP A 140 16.17 3.46 -8.58
CA ASP A 140 16.33 2.10 -9.11
C ASP A 140 16.75 1.07 -8.04
N GLY A 141 16.88 1.47 -6.78
CA GLY A 141 17.35 0.62 -5.69
C GLY A 141 16.21 -0.07 -4.94
N LEU A 142 16.19 -1.41 -4.94
CA LEU A 142 15.29 -2.19 -4.08
C LEU A 142 15.68 -2.04 -2.60
N VAL A 143 14.81 -1.43 -1.81
CA VAL A 143 15.03 -1.17 -0.37
C VAL A 143 14.32 -2.17 0.53
N ALA A 144 13.16 -2.69 0.11
CA ALA A 144 12.45 -3.75 0.84
C ALA A 144 11.57 -4.59 -0.09
N GLU A 145 11.23 -5.81 0.35
CA GLU A 145 10.25 -6.68 -0.33
C GLU A 145 9.56 -7.59 0.68
N ALA A 146 8.33 -8.01 0.37
CA ALA A 146 7.58 -8.98 1.16
C ALA A 146 6.44 -9.59 0.35
N ILE A 147 5.93 -10.74 0.81
CA ILE A 147 4.65 -11.29 0.39
C ILE A 147 3.62 -10.98 1.47
N ILE A 148 2.53 -10.31 1.10
CA ILE A 148 1.48 -9.88 2.03
C ILE A 148 0.19 -10.64 1.73
N THR A 149 -0.42 -11.20 2.77
CA THR A 149 -1.78 -11.77 2.68
C THR A 149 -2.73 -10.93 3.51
N ALA A 150 -3.86 -10.53 2.94
CA ALA A 150 -4.86 -9.70 3.58
C ALA A 150 -6.28 -10.23 3.34
N MET A 151 -7.18 -9.95 4.27
CA MET A 151 -8.60 -10.26 4.18
C MET A 151 -9.41 -8.97 4.17
N ILE A 152 -10.37 -8.86 3.26
CA ILE A 152 -11.37 -7.80 3.28
C ILE A 152 -12.50 -8.24 4.20
N SER A 153 -12.83 -7.42 5.19
CA SER A 153 -14.01 -7.60 6.02
C SER A 153 -15.19 -6.85 5.42
N ASP A 154 -16.40 -7.38 5.64
CA ASP A 154 -17.63 -6.64 5.37
C ASP A 154 -17.90 -5.53 6.39
N SER A 155 -17.10 -5.45 7.45
CA SER A 155 -17.13 -4.33 8.40
C SER A 155 -16.58 -3.06 7.78
N GLU A 156 -17.25 -1.94 8.03
CA GLU A 156 -16.78 -0.59 7.70
C GLU A 156 -16.14 0.09 8.93
N ALA A 157 -15.10 0.88 8.73
CA ALA A 157 -14.51 1.66 9.82
C ALA A 157 -15.52 2.66 10.40
N GLY A 158 -15.73 2.63 11.71
CA GLY A 158 -16.58 3.60 12.43
C GLY A 158 -18.05 3.22 12.57
N LYS A 159 -18.50 2.07 12.05
CA LYS A 159 -19.79 1.47 12.41
C LYS A 159 -19.55 0.39 13.46
N LYS A 160 -19.98 0.64 14.70
CA LYS A 160 -20.10 -0.37 15.75
C LYS A 160 -21.38 -1.18 15.56
#